data_AF-A0A8J3YL67-F1
#
_entry.id   AF-A0A8J3YL67-F1
#
_cell.length_a   1.000
_cell.length_b   1.000
_cell.length_c   1.000
_cell.angle_alpha   90.00
_cell.angle_beta   90.00
_cell.angle_gamma   90.00
#
_symmetry.space_group_name_H-M   'P 1'
#
loop_
_entity.id
_entity.type
_entity.pdbx_description
1 polymer ?
#
loop_
_entity_poly.entity_id
_entity_poly.type
_entity_poly.pdbx_seq_one_letter_code
_entity_poly.pdbx_strand_id
1 'polypeptide(L)'
;MIPRSGDVLRVTRAASVQFVEPMLFRVIRMHDWPTYDGWAWLDGYQLNAAGDAVSRRSIFVQLEGLRPGRIGTVPAQSRSRTTVG
;
A
#
# COMPACT_ATOMS: atom_id res chain seq x y z
N MET A 1 6.93 0.70 12.49
CA MET A 1 5.63 1.45 12.51
C MET A 1 4.48 0.45 12.41
N ILE A 2 3.31 0.73 13.00
CA ILE A 2 2.13 -0.15 12.86
C ILE A 2 1.20 0.44 11.78
N PRO A 3 1.00 -0.24 10.63
CA PRO A 3 0.13 0.23 9.57
C PRO A 3 -1.33 0.32 9.99
N ARG A 4 -2.02 1.35 9.53
CA ARG A 4 -3.47 1.56 9.70
C ARG A 4 -4.17 1.64 8.34
N SER A 5 -5.48 1.42 8.35
CA SER A 5 -6.30 1.63 7.15
C SER A 5 -6.12 3.06 6.62
N GLY A 6 -5.92 3.19 5.32
CA GLY A 6 -5.65 4.47 4.63
C GLY A 6 -4.17 4.83 4.53
N ASP A 7 -3.28 4.25 5.35
CA ASP A 7 -1.85 4.53 5.27
C ASP A 7 -1.30 4.18 3.89
N VAL A 8 -0.49 5.08 3.34
CA VAL A 8 0.27 4.82 2.11
C VAL A 8 1.69 4.48 2.51
N LEU A 9 2.14 3.30 2.09
CA LEU A 9 3.44 2.75 2.42
C LEU A 9 4.28 2.61 1.15
N ARG A 10 5.57 2.90 1.25
CA ARG A 10 6.56 2.46 0.26
C ARG A 10 7.07 1.10 0.69
N VAL A 11 6.64 0.06 -0.01
CA VAL A 11 7.05 -1.33 0.23
C VAL A 11 8.28 -1.61 -0.62
N THR A 12 9.33 -2.12 0.00
CA THR A 12 10.62 -2.41 -0.64
C THR A 12 11.13 -3.77 -0.16
N ARG A 13 12.26 -4.21 -0.72
CA ARG A 13 13.03 -5.36 -0.25
C ARG A 13 13.24 -5.41 1.27
N ALA A 14 13.34 -4.26 1.94
CA ALA A 14 13.52 -4.20 3.39
C ALA A 14 12.33 -4.79 4.16
N ALA A 15 11.13 -4.77 3.57
CA ALA A 15 9.91 -5.32 4.16
C ALA A 15 9.67 -6.78 3.75
N SER A 16 10.12 -7.21 2.58
CA SER A 16 10.14 -8.62 2.17
C SER A 16 10.94 -8.77 0.88
N VAL A 17 11.67 -9.88 0.75
CA VAL A 17 12.55 -10.18 -0.39
C VAL A 17 11.85 -10.20 -1.75
N GLN A 18 10.52 -10.39 -1.75
CA GLN A 18 9.71 -10.41 -2.97
C GLN A 18 9.57 -9.03 -3.63
N PHE A 19 9.87 -7.94 -2.91
CA PHE A 19 9.70 -6.57 -3.39
C PHE A 19 11.03 -5.96 -3.86
N VAL A 20 11.68 -6.62 -4.83
CA VAL A 20 12.92 -6.12 -5.46
C VAL A 20 12.66 -4.77 -6.14
N GLU A 21 11.55 -4.66 -6.87
CA GLU A 21 11.03 -3.40 -7.37
C GLU A 21 10.09 -2.76 -6.32
N PRO A 22 10.40 -1.55 -5.82
CA PRO A 22 9.56 -0.86 -4.85
C PRO A 22 8.15 -0.56 -5.39
N MET A 23 7.16 -0.56 -4.50
CA MET A 23 5.81 -0.12 -4.84
C MET A 23 5.20 0.77 -3.76
N LEU A 24 4.23 1.60 -4.16
CA LEU A 24 3.33 2.27 -3.23
C LEU A 24 2.13 1.38 -2.95
N PHE A 25 1.77 1.26 -1.67
CA PHE A 25 0.68 0.41 -1.21
C PHE A 25 -0.20 1.17 -0.23
N ARG A 26 -1.49 1.32 -0.55
CA ARG A 26 -2.49 1.89 0.37
C ARG A 26 -3.14 0.76 1.15
N VAL A 27 -3.00 0.78 2.47
CA VAL A 27 -3.52 -0.23 3.38
C VAL A 27 -5.05 -0.10 3.46
N ILE A 28 -5.75 -1.23 3.36
CA ILE A 28 -7.18 -1.37 3.65
C ILE A 28 -7.34 -2.01 5.03
N ARG A 29 -6.61 -3.12 5.27
CA ARG A 29 -6.69 -3.90 6.49
C ARG A 29 -5.33 -4.51 6.82
N MET A 30 -4.99 -4.52 8.10
CA MET A 30 -3.96 -5.39 8.67
C MET A 30 -4.67 -6.56 9.35
N HIS A 31 -4.23 -7.78 9.08
CA HIS A 31 -4.78 -8.96 9.75
C HIS A 31 -4.10 -9.20 11.08
N ASP A 32 -4.88 -9.71 12.04
CA ASP A 32 -4.49 -10.14 13.38
C ASP A 32 -4.13 -11.63 13.44
N TRP A 33 -3.86 -12.23 12.28
CA TRP A 33 -3.50 -13.64 12.19
C TRP A 33 -2.18 -13.93 12.90
N PRO A 34 -2.04 -15.09 13.57
CA PRO A 34 -0.77 -15.52 14.13
C PRO A 34 0.28 -15.61 13.01
N THR A 35 1.39 -14.89 13.17
CA THR A 35 2.53 -14.90 12.25
C THR A 35 3.84 -14.88 13.05
N TYR A 36 4.98 -14.87 12.37
CA TYR A 36 6.28 -14.66 13.02
C TYR A 36 6.39 -13.25 13.61
N ASP A 37 7.14 -13.11 14.70
CA ASP A 37 7.33 -11.82 15.37
C ASP A 37 7.78 -10.73 14.39
N GLY A 38 7.03 -9.62 14.38
CA GLY A 38 7.28 -8.46 13.52
C GLY A 38 6.83 -8.63 12.06
N TRP A 39 6.18 -9.73 11.70
CA TRP A 39 5.56 -9.93 10.40
C TRP A 39 4.05 -9.69 10.44
N ALA A 40 3.47 -9.38 9.30
CA ALA A 40 2.03 -9.16 9.17
C ALA A 40 1.53 -9.39 7.76
N TRP A 41 0.25 -9.78 7.67
CA TRP A 41 -0.52 -9.75 6.42
C TRP A 41 -1.25 -8.41 6.29
N LEU A 42 -1.07 -7.76 5.13
CA LEU A 42 -1.77 -6.52 4.78
C LEU A 42 -2.58 -6.73 3.50
N ASP A 43 -3.85 -6.32 3.54
CA ASP A 43 -4.67 -6.14 2.35
C ASP A 43 -4.68 -4.68 1.95
N GLY A 44 -4.60 -4.41 0.65
CA GLY A 44 -4.54 -3.05 0.16
C GLY A 44 -4.49 -2.93 -1.36
N TYR A 45 -4.22 -1.70 -1.80
CA TYR A 45 -4.08 -1.39 -3.22
C TYR A 45 -2.64 -1.01 -3.53
N GLN A 46 -2.06 -1.61 -4.58
CA GLN A 46 -0.92 -1.01 -5.24
C GLN A 46 -1.35 0.30 -5.90
N LEU A 47 -0.55 1.35 -5.74
CA LEU A 47 -0.78 2.64 -6.37
C LEU A 47 0.17 2.86 -7.53
N ASN A 48 -0.29 3.58 -8.56
CA ASN A 48 0.58 4.17 -9.57
C ASN A 48 1.20 5.50 -9.07
N ALA A 49 2.01 6.15 -9.92
CA ALA A 49 2.66 7.42 -9.60
C ALA A 49 1.67 8.57 -9.32
N ALA A 50 0.46 8.53 -9.89
CA ALA A 50 -0.61 9.51 -9.63
C ALA A 50 -1.38 9.23 -8.33
N GLY A 51 -1.11 8.12 -7.64
CA GLY A 51 -1.80 7.72 -6.42
C GLY A 51 -3.11 6.97 -6.62
N ASP A 52 -3.40 6.58 -7.87
CA ASP A 52 -4.57 5.77 -8.19
C ASP A 52 -4.31 4.30 -7.88
N ALA A 53 -5.33 3.64 -7.34
CA ALA A 53 -5.32 2.19 -7.14
C ALA A 53 -5.35 1.47 -8.49
N VAL A 54 -4.31 0.67 -8.75
CA VAL A 54 -4.18 -0.11 -10.00
C VAL A 54 -4.39 -1.60 -9.81
N SER A 55 -4.21 -2.11 -8.59
CA SER A 55 -4.37 -3.53 -8.29
C SER A 55 -4.64 -3.74 -6.80
N ARG A 56 -5.56 -4.65 -6.45
CA ARG A 56 -5.77 -5.09 -5.07
C ARG A 56 -4.83 -6.27 -4.78
N ARG A 57 -4.15 -6.24 -3.64
CA ARG A 57 -3.15 -7.24 -3.25
C ARG A 57 -3.23 -7.57 -1.76
N SER A 58 -2.90 -8.81 -1.43
CA SER A 58 -2.58 -9.25 -0.08
C SER A 58 -1.06 -9.50 -0.02
N ILE A 59 -0.37 -8.87 0.93
CA ILE A 59 1.09 -8.95 1.05
C ILE A 59 1.51 -9.39 2.44
N PHE A 60 2.60 -10.16 2.52
CA PHE A 60 3.22 -10.58 3.77
C PHE A 60 4.56 -9.85 3.94
N VAL A 61 4.66 -9.04 4.99
CA VAL A 61 5.76 -8.08 5.18
C VAL A 61 6.23 -8.04 6.62
N GLN A 62 7.51 -7.71 6.80
CA GLN A 62 8.11 -7.34 8.07
C GLN A 62 7.87 -5.85 8.35
N LEU A 63 7.27 -5.55 9.50
CA LEU A 63 6.81 -4.21 9.87
C LEU A 63 7.96 -3.18 9.98
N GLU A 64 9.13 -3.62 10.44
CA GLU A 64 10.33 -2.78 10.57
C GLU A 64 10.90 -2.31 9.23
N GLY A 65 10.62 -3.05 8.16
CA GLY A 65 11.02 -2.71 6.79
C GLY A 65 10.11 -1.70 6.11
N LEU A 66 8.94 -1.41 6.68
CA LEU A 66 7.96 -0.49 6.09
C LEU A 66 8.39 0.96 6.26
N ARG A 67 8.10 1.77 5.23
CA ARG A 67 8.37 3.21 5.22
C ARG A 67 7.12 3.96 4.75
N PRO A 68 6.83 5.16 5.29
CA PRO A 68 5.78 6.01 4.74
C PRO A 68 6.00 6.29 3.26
N GLY A 69 4.96 6.12 2.46
CA GLY A 69 4.95 6.45 1.04
C GLY A 69 4.52 7.90 0.84
N ARG A 70 5.12 8.56 -0.14
CA ARG A 70 4.65 9.86 -0.64
C ARG A 70 4.07 9.66 -2.04
N ILE A 71 2.82 10.05 -2.22
CA ILE A 71 2.25 10.20 -3.55
C ILE A 71 2.67 11.59 -4.02
N GLY A 72 3.27 11.72 -5.20
CA GLY A 72 3.52 13.04 -5.77
C GLY A 72 2.20 13.77 -5.94
N THR A 73 2.10 15.02 -5.49
CA THR A 73 0.97 15.89 -5.79
C THR A 73 0.98 16.18 -7.29
N VAL A 74 0.51 15.25 -8.10
CA VAL A 74 0.06 15.56 -9.46
C VAL A 74 -1.28 16.28 -9.25
N PRO A 75 -1.47 17.52 -9.75
CA PRO A 75 -2.74 18.22 -9.59
C PRO A 75 -3.84 17.34 -10.14
N ALA A 76 -4.86 17.10 -9.30
CA ALA A 76 -5.99 16.24 -9.60
C ALA A 76 -6.66 16.70 -10.90
N GLN A 77 -6.38 16.02 -12.02
CA GLN A 77 -7.27 16.11 -13.17
C GLN A 77 -8.55 15.38 -12.79
N SER A 78 -9.59 16.18 -12.58
CA SER A 78 -10.95 15.80 -12.28
C SER A 78 -11.34 14.50 -12.98
N ARG A 79 -11.53 13.43 -12.20
CA ARG A 79 -12.32 12.30 -12.66
C ARG A 79 -13.75 12.79 -12.78
N SER A 80 -14.14 13.15 -14.01
CA SER A 80 -15.53 13.41 -14.38
C SER A 80 -16.36 12.21 -13.95
N ARG A 81 -17.14 12.38 -12.87
CA ARG A 81 -18.19 11.46 -12.51
C ARG A 81 -19.30 11.64 -13.54
N THR A 82 -19.27 10.87 -14.62
CA THR A 82 -20.40 10.75 -15.54
C THR A 82 -21.54 10.11 -14.78
N THR A 83 -22.45 10.94 -14.27
CA THR A 83 -23.80 10.54 -13.91
C THR A 83 -24.54 10.28 -15.23
N VAL A 84 -24.89 9.03 -15.50
CA VAL A 84 -25.85 8.68 -16.55
C VAL A 84 -27.24 8.77 -15.92
N GLY A 85 -28.10 9.58 -16.56
CA GLY A 85 -29.52 9.74 -16.20
C GLY A 85 -30.42 8.69 -16.81
#